data_AF-A0A0G1J402-F1
#
_entry.id   AF-A0A0G1J402-F1
#
_cell.length_a   1.000
_cell.length_b   1.000
_cell.length_c   1.000
_cell.angle_alpha   90.00
_cell.angle_beta   90.00
_cell.angle_gamma   90.00
#
_symmetry.space_group_name_H-M   'P 1'
#
loop_
_entity.id
_entity.type
_entity.pdbx_description
1 polymer ?
#
loop_
_entity_poly.entity_id
_entity_poly.type
_entity_poly.pdbx_seq_one_letter_code
_entity_poly.pdbx_strand_id
1 'polypeptide(L)'
;MKPDKSRKQLVIDALMQHGKAMTLDQLSNETGILPIHIQQAVSSYDSPVVRVRKKTYDHISHFYPGRLFRFSPTDEELRLGIAYCKGGLEFFFSAWQTNPSSITIQFNEHLYILKRVCKAKEANSYFSGLKKLYTDLRLHPGDDVLFTCVDITTFTFSVSCDRLEKRDALKISIKNRLLADMVEDILKHSYSHAELEMFLVRRYLFTYPFDQPTPPDSLYKAIVKDPRFIFTPRDRISLQDGRVITGDIENMIGLKKYFFHTADGRDILVSIQTDEEFGGKYGWCTECWGRMVWEKNIGWRHANDECEIEEVPKEFWNFTELHTHIH
;
A
#
# COMPACT_ATOMS: atom_id res chain seq x y z
N MET A 1 35.99 9.38 19.45
CA MET A 1 35.54 8.00 19.09
C MET A 1 34.81 8.08 17.75
N LYS A 2 34.72 6.98 16.98
CA LYS A 2 33.66 6.87 15.97
C LYS A 2 32.31 6.70 16.70
N PRO A 3 31.17 7.17 16.16
CA PRO A 3 29.88 6.80 16.70
C PRO A 3 29.67 5.30 16.49
N ASP A 4 29.11 4.62 17.49
CA ASP A 4 28.68 3.22 17.33
C ASP A 4 27.56 3.13 16.29
N LYS A 5 27.56 2.01 15.54
CA LYS A 5 26.53 1.77 14.51
C LYS A 5 25.15 1.71 15.15
N SER A 6 24.17 2.36 14.53
CA SER A 6 22.78 2.30 15.00
C SER A 6 22.24 0.87 14.93
N ARG A 7 21.25 0.53 15.78
CA ARG A 7 20.59 -0.78 15.76
C ARG A 7 20.06 -1.15 14.37
N LYS A 8 19.51 -0.17 13.64
CA LYS A 8 19.05 -0.32 12.25
C LYS A 8 20.21 -0.69 11.31
N GLN A 9 21.37 -0.06 11.43
CA GLN A 9 22.55 -0.39 10.62
C GLN A 9 23.12 -1.78 10.94
N LEU A 10 23.21 -2.17 12.22
CA LEU A 10 23.70 -3.50 12.60
C LEU A 10 22.85 -4.64 12.01
N VAL A 11 21.53 -4.45 11.96
CA VAL A 11 20.61 -5.42 11.35
C VAL A 11 20.72 -5.43 9.81
N ILE A 12 20.91 -4.26 9.18
CA ILE A 12 21.20 -4.17 7.73
C ILE A 12 22.50 -4.90 7.40
N ASP A 13 23.57 -4.63 8.15
CA ASP A 13 24.90 -5.22 7.92
C ASP A 13 24.86 -6.76 8.02
N ALA A 14 24.18 -7.31 9.03
CA ALA A 14 24.01 -8.76 9.19
C ALA A 14 23.27 -9.40 8.00
N LEU A 15 22.16 -8.79 7.55
CA LEU A 15 21.39 -9.28 6.42
C LEU A 15 22.19 -9.21 5.10
N MET A 16 22.93 -8.12 4.89
CA MET A 16 23.81 -7.95 3.72
C MET A 16 24.99 -8.94 3.74
N GLN A 17 25.59 -9.20 4.91
CA GLN A 17 26.69 -10.16 5.08
C GLN A 17 26.25 -11.60 4.78
N HIS A 18 25.02 -11.97 5.13
CA HIS A 18 24.48 -13.30 4.88
C HIS A 18 23.77 -13.47 3.53
N GLY A 19 23.42 -12.38 2.84
CA GLY A 19 22.81 -12.39 1.51
C GLY A 19 21.43 -13.05 1.43
N LYS A 20 20.69 -13.12 2.55
CA LYS A 20 19.42 -13.87 2.67
C LYS A 20 18.59 -13.44 3.86
N ALA A 21 17.30 -13.78 3.80
CA ALA A 21 16.36 -13.66 4.91
C ALA A 21 16.82 -14.43 6.17
N MET A 22 16.66 -13.79 7.33
CA MET A 22 16.99 -14.33 8.66
C MET A 22 15.77 -14.24 9.59
N THR A 23 15.66 -15.16 10.54
CA THR A 23 14.67 -15.04 11.62
C THR A 23 15.09 -13.97 12.61
N LEU A 24 14.12 -13.45 13.36
CA LEU A 24 14.36 -12.47 14.42
C LEU A 24 15.37 -12.97 15.47
N ASP A 25 15.35 -14.26 15.76
CA ASP A 25 16.24 -14.90 16.73
C ASP A 25 17.65 -15.10 16.16
N GLN A 26 17.78 -15.38 14.85
CA GLN A 26 19.08 -15.38 14.14
C GLN A 26 19.71 -13.98 14.12
N LEU A 27 18.91 -12.94 13.84
CA LEU A 27 19.38 -11.54 13.89
C LEU A 27 19.75 -11.12 15.32
N SER A 28 19.03 -11.62 16.33
CA SER A 28 19.36 -11.38 17.75
C SER A 28 20.71 -11.99 18.13
N ASN A 29 21.03 -13.18 17.63
CA ASN A 29 22.30 -13.84 17.88
C ASN A 29 23.45 -13.15 17.15
N GLU A 30 23.28 -12.78 15.87
CA GLU A 30 24.33 -12.18 15.04
C GLU A 30 24.65 -10.72 15.47
N THR A 31 23.65 -9.95 15.91
CA THR A 31 23.83 -8.53 16.28
C THR A 31 23.96 -8.28 17.78
N GLY A 32 23.65 -9.26 18.63
CA GLY A 32 23.53 -9.08 20.09
C GLY A 32 22.33 -8.21 20.54
N ILE A 33 21.46 -7.78 19.63
CA ILE A 33 20.32 -6.91 19.91
C ILE A 33 19.09 -7.76 20.25
N LEU A 34 18.42 -7.47 21.38
CA LEU A 34 17.19 -8.19 21.77
C LEU A 34 16.10 -8.16 20.67
N PRO A 35 15.30 -9.23 20.50
CA PRO A 35 14.27 -9.35 19.45
C PRO A 35 13.33 -8.14 19.33
N ILE A 36 12.84 -7.60 20.45
CA ILE A 36 11.93 -6.43 20.45
C ILE A 36 12.62 -5.16 19.93
N HIS A 37 13.89 -4.96 20.27
CA HIS A 37 14.67 -3.82 19.80
C HIS A 37 15.04 -3.93 18.32
N ILE A 38 15.19 -5.15 17.78
CA ILE A 38 15.32 -5.36 16.33
C ILE A 38 14.01 -4.98 15.63
N GLN A 39 12.86 -5.44 16.13
CA GLN A 39 11.55 -5.10 15.55
C GLN A 39 11.34 -3.58 15.48
N GLN A 40 11.59 -2.87 16.59
CA GLN A 40 11.50 -1.40 16.65
C GLN A 40 12.50 -0.69 15.72
N ALA A 41 13.71 -1.25 15.52
CA ALA A 41 14.71 -0.65 14.64
C ALA A 41 14.36 -0.78 13.14
N VAL A 42 13.57 -1.78 12.75
CA VAL A 42 13.20 -2.08 11.35
C VAL A 42 11.74 -1.84 11.01
N SER A 43 10.89 -1.45 11.97
CA SER A 43 9.46 -1.13 11.74
C SER A 43 9.23 0.23 11.08
N SER A 44 10.27 1.06 10.94
CA SER A 44 10.20 2.35 10.26
C SER A 44 9.84 2.20 8.78
N TYR A 45 8.99 3.09 8.24
CA TYR A 45 8.61 3.04 6.81
C TYR A 45 9.84 3.17 5.89
N ASP A 46 10.84 3.96 6.28
CA ASP A 46 12.12 4.08 5.57
C ASP A 46 13.07 2.90 5.84
N SER A 47 12.63 1.78 6.41
CA SER A 47 13.48 0.61 6.57
C SER A 47 13.68 -0.11 5.23
N PRO A 48 14.93 -0.32 4.76
CA PRO A 48 15.22 -1.22 3.65
C PRO A 48 15.23 -2.70 4.11
N VAL A 49 15.13 -2.95 5.42
CA VAL A 49 14.86 -4.28 5.98
C VAL A 49 13.36 -4.51 5.99
N VAL A 50 12.93 -5.58 5.31
CA VAL A 50 11.53 -5.90 5.02
C VAL A 50 11.12 -7.21 5.68
N ARG A 51 9.89 -7.30 6.19
CA ARG A 51 9.37 -8.53 6.80
C ARG A 51 8.80 -9.46 5.73
N VAL A 52 9.46 -10.60 5.52
CA VAL A 52 9.13 -11.56 4.45
C VAL A 52 8.27 -12.74 4.92
N ARG A 53 8.31 -13.07 6.21
CA ARG A 53 7.45 -14.11 6.85
C ARG A 53 7.16 -13.76 8.33
N LYS A 54 6.49 -14.65 9.08
CA LYS A 54 6.26 -14.49 10.53
C LYS A 54 7.61 -14.52 11.29
N LYS A 55 8.00 -13.39 11.89
CA LYS A 55 9.32 -13.17 12.53
C LYS A 55 10.53 -13.43 11.60
N THR A 56 10.40 -13.21 10.28
CA THR A 56 11.52 -13.34 9.33
C THR A 56 11.65 -12.07 8.52
N TYR A 57 12.88 -11.59 8.39
CA TYR A 57 13.23 -10.32 7.76
C TYR A 57 14.34 -10.54 6.73
N ASP A 58 14.34 -9.76 5.66
CA ASP A 58 15.40 -9.73 4.65
C ASP A 58 15.75 -8.28 4.30
N HIS A 59 16.89 -8.05 3.66
CA HIS A 59 17.14 -6.78 2.99
C HIS A 59 16.43 -6.78 1.64
N ILE A 60 15.77 -5.66 1.30
CA ILE A 60 14.96 -5.55 0.08
C ILE A 60 15.75 -5.85 -1.20
N SER A 61 17.07 -5.59 -1.24
CA SER A 61 17.92 -5.92 -2.39
C SER A 61 18.00 -7.42 -2.71
N HIS A 62 17.75 -8.32 -1.75
CA HIS A 62 17.70 -9.77 -1.99
C HIS A 62 16.29 -10.23 -2.35
N PHE A 63 15.26 -9.63 -1.74
CA PHE A 63 13.87 -10.08 -1.87
C PHE A 63 13.14 -9.54 -3.12
N TYR A 64 13.55 -8.38 -3.64
CA TYR A 64 12.86 -7.67 -4.72
C TYR A 64 13.21 -8.13 -6.15
N PRO A 65 14.44 -8.57 -6.47
CA PRO A 65 14.73 -9.19 -7.75
C PRO A 65 13.79 -10.38 -8.05
N GLY A 66 13.36 -10.50 -9.30
CA GLY A 66 12.37 -11.49 -9.73
C GLY A 66 10.90 -11.14 -9.42
N ARG A 67 10.61 -10.05 -8.68
CA ARG A 67 9.23 -9.58 -8.47
C ARG A 67 8.68 -8.96 -9.77
N LEU A 68 7.48 -9.37 -10.14
CA LEU A 68 6.81 -9.09 -11.41
C LEU A 68 5.56 -8.21 -11.19
N PHE A 69 5.43 -7.13 -11.95
CA PHE A 69 4.40 -6.11 -11.81
C PHE A 69 3.66 -5.90 -13.14
N ARG A 70 2.33 -5.85 -13.12
CA ARG A 70 1.54 -5.45 -14.31
C ARG A 70 1.37 -3.93 -14.37
N PHE A 71 1.60 -3.40 -15.55
CA PHE A 71 1.18 -2.06 -15.93
C PHE A 71 0.44 -2.13 -17.28
N SER A 72 -0.87 -1.89 -17.28
CA SER A 72 -1.66 -1.64 -18.50
C SER A 72 -1.69 -0.14 -18.76
N PRO A 73 -1.01 0.37 -19.80
CA PRO A 73 -1.07 1.77 -20.17
C PRO A 73 -2.44 2.12 -20.78
N THR A 74 -2.83 3.38 -20.64
CA THR A 74 -3.95 3.98 -21.39
C THR A 74 -3.54 4.32 -22.83
N ASP A 75 -4.52 4.54 -23.70
CA ASP A 75 -4.29 4.99 -25.08
C ASP A 75 -3.51 6.30 -25.16
N GLU A 76 -3.67 7.19 -24.17
CA GLU A 76 -2.87 8.41 -24.05
C GLU A 76 -1.41 8.11 -23.70
N GLU A 77 -1.16 7.23 -22.74
CA GLU A 77 0.20 6.81 -22.36
C GLU A 77 0.93 6.14 -23.52
N LEU A 78 0.25 5.26 -24.28
CA LEU A 78 0.76 4.66 -25.52
C LEU A 78 1.11 5.73 -26.55
N ARG A 79 0.17 6.66 -26.84
CA ARG A 79 0.30 7.73 -27.83
C ARG A 79 1.45 8.70 -27.51
N LEU A 80 1.60 9.07 -26.24
CA LEU A 80 2.63 9.99 -25.76
C LEU A 80 3.97 9.29 -25.52
N GLY A 81 3.98 7.97 -25.29
CA GLY A 81 5.18 7.22 -24.90
C GLY A 81 5.65 7.56 -23.49
N ILE A 82 4.69 7.58 -22.56
CA ILE A 82 4.89 7.84 -21.12
C ILE A 82 4.21 6.76 -20.28
N ALA A 83 4.38 6.83 -18.96
CA ALA A 83 3.56 6.14 -17.98
C ALA A 83 3.35 7.07 -16.77
N TYR A 84 2.11 7.31 -16.36
CA TYR A 84 1.80 8.15 -15.22
C TYR A 84 2.24 7.49 -13.91
N CYS A 85 2.61 8.33 -12.95
CA CYS A 85 2.98 7.88 -11.62
C CYS A 85 1.77 7.35 -10.83
N LYS A 86 0.68 8.14 -10.79
CA LYS A 86 -0.55 7.85 -10.05
C LYS A 86 -1.25 6.60 -10.61
N GLY A 87 -1.41 5.57 -9.78
CA GLY A 87 -2.02 4.27 -10.14
C GLY A 87 -1.18 3.35 -11.05
N GLY A 88 0.02 3.82 -11.44
CA GLY A 88 0.91 3.19 -12.41
C GLY A 88 2.23 2.74 -11.80
N LEU A 89 3.35 3.29 -12.30
CA LEU A 89 4.68 2.76 -12.00
C LEU A 89 5.28 3.22 -10.66
N GLU A 90 4.91 4.38 -10.11
CA GLU A 90 5.60 4.95 -8.92
C GLU A 90 5.45 4.06 -7.67
N PHE A 91 4.33 3.36 -7.54
CA PHE A 91 4.11 2.41 -6.45
C PHE A 91 5.05 1.20 -6.50
N PHE A 92 5.50 0.78 -7.70
CA PHE A 92 6.52 -0.27 -7.87
C PHE A 92 7.95 0.22 -7.56
N PHE A 93 8.15 1.52 -7.31
CA PHE A 93 9.43 2.07 -6.84
C PHE A 93 9.36 2.50 -5.37
N SER A 94 8.17 2.81 -4.86
CA SER A 94 7.86 3.19 -3.46
C SER A 94 8.24 2.12 -2.41
N ALA A 95 8.57 0.90 -2.85
CA ALA A 95 9.14 -0.15 -2.01
C ALA A 95 10.57 0.19 -1.53
N TRP A 96 11.34 0.95 -2.30
CA TRP A 96 12.68 1.42 -1.92
C TRP A 96 12.60 2.80 -1.23
N GLN A 97 13.67 3.24 -0.55
CA GLN A 97 13.69 4.48 0.26
C GLN A 97 13.65 5.78 -0.57
N THR A 98 14.03 5.74 -1.85
CA THR A 98 14.15 6.90 -2.72
C THR A 98 13.21 6.82 -3.92
N ASN A 99 12.53 7.94 -4.21
CA ASN A 99 11.76 8.11 -5.44
C ASN A 99 12.75 8.31 -6.61
N PRO A 100 12.82 7.40 -7.60
CA PRO A 100 13.87 7.47 -8.62
C PRO A 100 13.64 8.62 -9.61
N SER A 101 14.69 9.39 -9.88
CA SER A 101 14.73 10.38 -10.97
C SER A 101 14.81 9.73 -12.35
N SER A 102 15.36 8.52 -12.42
CA SER A 102 15.34 7.66 -13.61
C SER A 102 15.32 6.18 -13.23
N ILE A 103 14.71 5.35 -14.08
CA ILE A 103 14.77 3.89 -14.00
C ILE A 103 15.38 3.32 -15.29
N THR A 104 15.99 2.15 -15.22
CA THR A 104 16.57 1.45 -16.37
C THR A 104 15.69 0.27 -16.75
N ILE A 105 15.23 0.23 -18.00
CA ILE A 105 14.53 -0.92 -18.56
C ILE A 105 15.45 -1.69 -19.50
N GLN A 106 15.53 -3.00 -19.31
CA GLN A 106 16.18 -3.98 -20.17
C GLN A 106 15.11 -4.66 -21.03
N PHE A 107 15.26 -4.62 -22.35
CA PHE A 107 14.43 -5.40 -23.27
C PHE A 107 15.26 -5.87 -24.46
N ASN A 108 15.42 -7.19 -24.61
CA ASN A 108 16.44 -7.80 -25.46
C ASN A 108 17.83 -7.20 -25.14
N GLU A 109 18.64 -6.91 -26.16
CA GLU A 109 19.96 -6.27 -26.04
C GLU A 109 19.89 -4.73 -25.90
N HIS A 110 18.75 -4.17 -25.49
CA HIS A 110 18.53 -2.72 -25.44
C HIS A 110 18.22 -2.21 -24.04
N LEU A 111 18.84 -1.08 -23.70
CA LEU A 111 18.62 -0.33 -22.47
C LEU A 111 17.81 0.93 -22.76
N TYR A 112 16.73 1.15 -21.99
CA TYR A 112 15.85 2.31 -22.09
C TYR A 112 15.86 3.01 -20.74
N ILE A 113 16.54 4.15 -20.66
CA ILE A 113 16.58 4.97 -19.44
C ILE A 113 15.34 5.87 -19.46
N LEU A 114 14.36 5.57 -18.60
CA LEU A 114 13.23 6.47 -18.43
C LEU A 114 13.57 7.58 -17.44
N LYS A 115 13.08 8.79 -17.71
CA LYS A 115 13.26 9.93 -16.80
C LYS A 115 11.93 10.33 -16.18
N ARG A 116 11.90 10.46 -14.85
CA ARG A 116 10.77 11.01 -14.09
C ARG A 116 10.64 12.50 -14.40
N VAL A 117 9.44 12.91 -14.79
CA VAL A 117 9.05 14.31 -14.97
C VAL A 117 8.05 14.66 -13.88
N CYS A 118 8.51 15.37 -12.85
CA CYS A 118 7.63 15.92 -11.81
C CYS A 118 6.90 17.15 -12.36
N LYS A 119 5.60 17.26 -12.04
CA LYS A 119 4.79 18.46 -12.32
C LYS A 119 4.29 19.08 -11.01
N ALA A 120 3.85 20.34 -11.07
CA ALA A 120 3.41 21.13 -9.91
C ALA A 120 2.20 20.56 -9.13
N LYS A 121 1.51 19.56 -9.69
CA LYS A 121 0.65 18.63 -8.95
C LYS A 121 1.23 17.22 -9.12
N GLU A 122 1.48 16.51 -8.02
CA GLU A 122 2.15 15.20 -8.06
C GLU A 122 1.39 14.18 -8.92
N ALA A 123 0.05 14.21 -8.88
CA ALA A 123 -0.85 13.40 -9.71
C ALA A 123 -0.58 13.49 -11.23
N ASN A 124 0.06 14.57 -11.69
CA ASN A 124 0.42 14.77 -13.10
C ASN A 124 1.89 14.40 -13.42
N SER A 125 2.60 13.76 -12.49
CA SER A 125 3.97 13.26 -12.72
C SER A 125 3.95 11.96 -13.54
N TYR A 126 4.99 11.75 -14.35
CA TYR A 126 5.11 10.59 -15.23
C TYR A 126 6.56 10.21 -15.50
N PHE A 127 6.78 8.96 -15.90
CA PHE A 127 8.02 8.52 -16.53
C PHE A 127 7.95 8.72 -18.05
N SER A 128 9.03 9.27 -18.61
CA SER A 128 9.17 9.63 -20.02
C SER A 128 10.25 8.80 -20.70
N GLY A 129 10.11 8.57 -22.01
CA GLY A 129 11.05 7.78 -22.83
C GLY A 129 10.52 6.43 -23.30
N LEU A 130 9.30 6.06 -22.90
CA LEU A 130 8.68 4.76 -23.21
C LEU A 130 8.30 4.59 -24.69
N LYS A 131 8.26 5.68 -25.49
CA LYS A 131 7.82 5.62 -26.90
C LYS A 131 8.56 4.57 -27.73
N LYS A 132 9.89 4.49 -27.63
CA LYS A 132 10.67 3.47 -28.37
C LYS A 132 10.37 2.07 -27.84
N LEU A 133 10.31 1.90 -26.52
CA LEU A 133 10.00 0.62 -25.89
C LEU A 133 8.62 0.09 -26.29
N TYR A 134 7.59 0.93 -26.34
CA TYR A 134 6.25 0.53 -26.79
C TYR A 134 6.23 0.11 -28.28
N THR A 135 7.00 0.79 -29.15
CA THR A 135 7.20 0.36 -30.54
C THR A 135 7.93 -0.98 -30.63
N ASP A 136 8.99 -1.17 -29.85
CA ASP A 136 9.82 -2.38 -29.87
C ASP A 136 9.08 -3.59 -29.26
N LEU A 137 8.24 -3.36 -28.24
CA LEU A 137 7.25 -4.32 -27.71
C LEU A 137 6.06 -4.53 -28.66
N ARG A 138 5.88 -3.68 -29.70
CA ARG A 138 4.71 -3.63 -30.59
C ARG A 138 3.39 -3.57 -29.81
N LEU A 139 3.30 -2.67 -28.84
CA LEU A 139 2.25 -2.63 -27.83
C LEU A 139 0.95 -1.99 -28.36
N HIS A 140 -0.21 -2.62 -28.13
CA HIS A 140 -1.52 -2.13 -28.59
C HIS A 140 -2.42 -1.70 -27.42
N PRO A 141 -3.48 -0.91 -27.66
CA PRO A 141 -4.55 -0.65 -26.69
C PRO A 141 -5.03 -1.92 -25.98
N GLY A 142 -5.00 -1.90 -24.65
CA GLY A 142 -5.42 -3.02 -23.79
C GLY A 142 -4.36 -4.09 -23.52
N ASP A 143 -3.22 -4.12 -24.23
CA ASP A 143 -2.06 -4.95 -23.85
C ASP A 143 -1.45 -4.47 -22.52
N ASP A 144 -0.83 -5.39 -21.77
CA ASP A 144 -0.07 -5.07 -20.56
C ASP A 144 1.42 -5.11 -20.83
N VAL A 145 2.17 -4.30 -20.08
CA VAL A 145 3.61 -4.47 -19.87
C VAL A 145 3.82 -5.14 -18.51
N LEU A 146 4.54 -6.26 -18.49
CA LEU A 146 4.97 -6.91 -17.26
C LEU A 146 6.42 -6.52 -16.95
N PHE A 147 6.63 -5.82 -15.84
CA PHE A 147 7.93 -5.38 -15.34
C PHE A 147 8.47 -6.37 -14.31
N THR A 148 9.61 -7.01 -14.58
CA THR A 148 10.33 -7.82 -13.60
C THR A 148 11.46 -6.98 -13.01
N CYS A 149 11.60 -6.91 -11.68
CA CYS A 149 12.80 -6.31 -11.12
C CYS A 149 14.03 -7.21 -11.36
N VAL A 150 15.12 -6.61 -11.85
CA VAL A 150 16.44 -7.25 -11.97
C VAL A 150 17.32 -6.82 -10.80
N ASP A 151 17.34 -5.52 -10.50
CA ASP A 151 17.99 -4.95 -9.32
C ASP A 151 17.26 -3.68 -8.88
N ILE A 152 16.78 -3.66 -7.63
CA ILE A 152 16.06 -2.53 -7.05
C ILE A 152 16.99 -1.37 -6.64
N THR A 153 18.28 -1.64 -6.39
CA THR A 153 19.24 -0.63 -5.93
C THR A 153 19.64 0.33 -7.06
N THR A 154 19.74 -0.16 -8.29
CA THR A 154 19.92 0.66 -9.51
C THR A 154 18.62 1.00 -10.24
N PHE A 155 17.46 0.57 -9.72
CA PHE A 155 16.16 0.63 -10.39
C PHE A 155 16.19 0.03 -11.81
N THR A 156 16.79 -1.15 -11.93
CA THR A 156 16.88 -1.91 -13.18
C THR A 156 15.79 -2.97 -13.24
N PHE A 157 15.01 -2.95 -14.32
CA PHE A 157 13.88 -3.85 -14.57
C PHE A 157 14.00 -4.47 -15.97
N SER A 158 13.57 -5.71 -16.15
CA SER A 158 13.31 -6.28 -17.48
C SER A 158 11.82 -6.18 -17.78
N VAL A 159 11.43 -6.14 -19.06
CA VAL A 159 10.00 -6.10 -19.46
C VAL A 159 9.62 -7.19 -20.45
N SER A 160 8.36 -7.58 -20.40
CA SER A 160 7.67 -8.36 -21.43
C SER A 160 6.26 -7.80 -21.68
N CYS A 161 5.55 -8.31 -22.69
CA CYS A 161 4.20 -7.89 -23.04
C CYS A 161 3.20 -9.05 -22.85
N ASP A 162 2.16 -8.83 -22.04
CA ASP A 162 1.07 -9.78 -21.78
C ASP A 162 -0.16 -9.35 -22.60
N ARG A 163 -0.33 -10.05 -23.74
CA ARG A 163 -1.27 -9.68 -24.81
C ARG A 163 -2.72 -9.86 -24.38
N LEU A 164 -3.57 -8.88 -24.71
CA LEU A 164 -5.00 -8.93 -24.38
C LEU A 164 -5.66 -10.24 -24.85
N GLU A 165 -5.34 -10.71 -26.05
CA GLU A 165 -5.86 -11.96 -26.65
C GLU A 165 -5.47 -13.25 -25.89
N LYS A 166 -4.36 -13.22 -25.14
CA LYS A 166 -3.77 -14.38 -24.45
C LYS A 166 -3.91 -14.30 -22.93
N ARG A 167 -4.52 -13.22 -22.43
CA ARG A 167 -4.60 -12.88 -21.02
C ARG A 167 -5.55 -13.80 -20.28
N ASP A 168 -5.06 -14.48 -19.25
CA ASP A 168 -5.91 -15.26 -18.35
C ASP A 168 -6.64 -14.36 -17.34
N ALA A 169 -7.72 -13.74 -17.80
CA ALA A 169 -8.55 -12.84 -17.00
C ALA A 169 -9.12 -13.51 -15.73
N LEU A 170 -9.32 -14.84 -15.73
CA LEU A 170 -9.79 -15.57 -14.56
C LEU A 170 -8.70 -15.69 -13.50
N LYS A 171 -7.48 -16.10 -13.88
CA LYS A 171 -6.32 -16.10 -12.95
C LYS A 171 -6.04 -14.70 -12.41
N ILE A 172 -6.17 -13.66 -13.22
CA ILE A 172 -6.00 -12.27 -12.77
C ILE A 172 -7.09 -11.88 -11.77
N SER A 173 -8.37 -12.18 -12.06
CA SER A 173 -9.48 -11.90 -11.12
C SER A 173 -9.29 -12.60 -9.76
N ILE A 174 -8.87 -13.87 -9.76
CA ILE A 174 -8.53 -14.61 -8.54
C ILE A 174 -7.39 -13.92 -7.76
N LYS A 175 -6.36 -13.42 -8.46
CA LYS A 175 -5.21 -12.75 -7.85
C LYS A 175 -5.52 -11.34 -7.36
N ASN A 176 -6.38 -10.60 -8.06
CA ASN A 176 -6.90 -9.31 -7.60
C ASN A 176 -7.73 -9.50 -6.32
N ARG A 177 -8.53 -10.58 -6.23
CA ARG A 177 -9.22 -10.95 -5.00
C ARG A 177 -8.25 -11.26 -3.86
N LEU A 178 -7.23 -12.10 -4.08
CA LEU A 178 -6.22 -12.37 -3.05
C LEU A 178 -5.46 -11.10 -2.60
N LEU A 179 -5.21 -10.17 -3.52
CA LEU A 179 -4.65 -8.86 -3.22
C LEU A 179 -5.58 -8.04 -2.31
N ALA A 180 -6.85 -7.95 -2.69
CA ALA A 180 -7.89 -7.29 -1.88
C ALA A 180 -8.08 -7.95 -0.51
N ASP A 181 -8.04 -9.28 -0.41
CA ASP A 181 -8.18 -10.04 0.85
C ASP A 181 -7.04 -9.70 1.84
N MET A 182 -5.79 -9.56 1.39
CA MET A 182 -4.67 -9.09 2.23
C MET A 182 -4.80 -7.60 2.60
N VAL A 183 -5.31 -6.77 1.70
CA VAL A 183 -5.47 -5.32 1.96
C VAL A 183 -6.58 -5.08 2.98
N GLU A 184 -7.63 -5.92 2.97
CA GLU A 184 -8.62 -5.97 4.04
C GLU A 184 -8.00 -6.39 5.38
N ASP A 185 -7.14 -7.42 5.42
CA ASP A 185 -6.42 -7.85 6.62
C ASP A 185 -5.55 -6.72 7.21
N ILE A 186 -4.78 -6.05 6.35
CA ILE A 186 -3.94 -4.90 6.72
C ILE A 186 -4.77 -3.73 7.29
N LEU A 187 -5.97 -3.47 6.75
CA LEU A 187 -6.83 -2.37 7.17
C LEU A 187 -7.73 -2.69 8.38
N LYS A 188 -8.08 -3.96 8.60
CA LYS A 188 -8.68 -4.42 9.87
C LYS A 188 -7.77 -4.14 11.06
N HIS A 189 -6.46 -4.21 10.84
CA HIS A 189 -5.44 -4.02 11.86
C HIS A 189 -4.71 -2.66 11.79
N SER A 190 -5.18 -1.70 10.98
CA SER A 190 -4.71 -0.31 11.02
C SER A 190 -5.64 0.56 11.86
N TYR A 191 -5.07 1.41 12.73
CA TYR A 191 -5.81 2.27 13.66
C TYR A 191 -6.83 3.21 12.98
N SER A 192 -6.51 3.65 11.76
CA SER A 192 -7.32 4.57 10.96
C SER A 192 -8.40 3.88 10.11
N HIS A 193 -8.37 2.55 10.00
CA HIS A 193 -9.11 1.70 9.05
C HIS A 193 -9.06 2.14 7.57
N ALA A 194 -8.10 3.02 7.26
CA ALA A 194 -7.76 3.51 5.94
C ALA A 194 -6.27 3.87 5.89
N GLU A 195 -5.63 3.67 4.75
CA GLU A 195 -4.19 3.91 4.54
C GLU A 195 -3.94 4.51 3.15
N LEU A 196 -2.77 5.12 2.95
CA LEU A 196 -2.31 5.53 1.61
C LEU A 196 -2.02 4.32 0.73
N GLU A 197 -2.30 4.42 -0.58
CA GLU A 197 -1.98 3.37 -1.56
C GLU A 197 -0.51 2.92 -1.47
N MET A 198 0.45 3.85 -1.40
CA MET A 198 1.88 3.50 -1.26
C MET A 198 2.22 2.73 0.03
N PHE A 199 1.49 2.97 1.13
CA PHE A 199 1.70 2.26 2.40
C PHE A 199 1.12 0.84 2.35
N LEU A 200 -0.05 0.68 1.73
CA LEU A 200 -0.65 -0.64 1.46
C LEU A 200 0.23 -1.45 0.52
N VAL A 201 0.71 -0.84 -0.57
CA VAL A 201 1.68 -1.43 -1.51
C VAL A 201 2.88 -1.95 -0.75
N ARG A 202 3.56 -1.10 0.04
CA ARG A 202 4.74 -1.53 0.82
C ARG A 202 4.42 -2.69 1.79
N ARG A 203 3.22 -2.74 2.38
CA ARG A 203 2.84 -3.81 3.32
C ARG A 203 2.55 -5.16 2.65
N TYR A 204 1.76 -5.19 1.56
CA TYR A 204 1.44 -6.47 0.90
C TYR A 204 2.59 -7.01 0.01
N LEU A 205 3.46 -6.13 -0.48
CA LEU A 205 4.46 -6.48 -1.50
C LEU A 205 5.57 -7.39 -1.00
N PHE A 206 5.80 -7.44 0.32
CA PHE A 206 6.76 -8.36 0.92
C PHE A 206 6.11 -9.66 1.44
N THR A 207 4.78 -9.79 1.35
CA THR A 207 4.04 -10.98 1.78
C THR A 207 3.43 -11.79 0.63
N TYR A 208 3.15 -11.16 -0.52
CA TYR A 208 2.52 -11.82 -1.66
C TYR A 208 3.52 -12.33 -2.72
N PRO A 209 3.32 -13.53 -3.30
CA PRO A 209 4.17 -14.09 -4.34
C PRO A 209 3.98 -13.40 -5.71
N PHE A 210 4.61 -12.24 -5.87
CA PHE A 210 4.79 -11.55 -7.18
C PHE A 210 5.84 -12.23 -8.08
N ASP A 211 6.26 -13.46 -7.78
CA ASP A 211 7.20 -14.26 -8.58
C ASP A 211 6.51 -15.14 -9.65
N GLN A 212 5.18 -15.14 -9.69
CA GLN A 212 4.39 -15.96 -10.60
C GLN A 212 4.14 -15.25 -11.95
N PRO A 213 4.13 -15.98 -13.10
CA PRO A 213 4.10 -15.41 -14.47
C PRO A 213 2.79 -14.72 -14.89
N THR A 214 1.88 -14.50 -13.95
CA THR A 214 0.65 -13.73 -14.13
C THR A 214 0.43 -12.98 -12.80
N PRO A 215 0.89 -11.74 -12.64
CA PRO A 215 0.67 -10.97 -11.42
C PRO A 215 -0.80 -10.53 -11.32
N PRO A 216 -1.27 -10.00 -10.18
CA PRO A 216 -2.48 -9.18 -10.13
C PRO A 216 -2.26 -7.86 -10.87
N ASP A 217 -3.32 -7.06 -10.99
CA ASP A 217 -3.25 -5.68 -11.49
C ASP A 217 -2.64 -4.73 -10.42
N SER A 218 -2.40 -3.47 -10.76
CA SER A 218 -1.98 -2.46 -9.77
C SER A 218 -3.05 -2.28 -8.68
N LEU A 219 -2.67 -1.91 -7.45
CA LEU A 219 -3.57 -1.94 -6.28
C LEU A 219 -4.89 -1.22 -6.58
N TYR A 220 -4.82 0.04 -7.02
CA TYR A 220 -5.98 0.80 -7.48
C TYR A 220 -6.90 -0.02 -8.41
N LYS A 221 -6.38 -0.59 -9.51
CA LYS A 221 -7.19 -1.36 -10.48
C LYS A 221 -7.80 -2.62 -9.86
N ALA A 222 -7.09 -3.29 -8.96
CA ALA A 222 -7.56 -4.51 -8.32
C ALA A 222 -8.72 -4.27 -7.32
N ILE A 223 -8.74 -3.12 -6.63
CA ILE A 223 -9.71 -2.84 -5.55
C ILE A 223 -10.79 -1.81 -5.91
N VAL A 224 -10.62 -0.98 -6.94
CA VAL A 224 -11.59 0.11 -7.29
C VAL A 224 -12.98 -0.41 -7.70
N LYS A 225 -13.13 -1.72 -7.87
CA LYS A 225 -14.41 -2.41 -8.11
C LYS A 225 -14.80 -3.41 -7.02
N ASP A 226 -14.01 -3.54 -5.95
CA ASP A 226 -14.29 -4.44 -4.83
C ASP A 226 -15.15 -3.69 -3.78
N PRO A 227 -16.37 -4.18 -3.46
CA PRO A 227 -17.33 -3.45 -2.64
C PRO A 227 -16.94 -3.31 -1.16
N ARG A 228 -15.84 -3.93 -0.73
CA ARG A 228 -15.29 -3.78 0.63
C ARG A 228 -14.59 -2.44 0.83
N PHE A 229 -14.15 -1.77 -0.24
CA PHE A 229 -13.30 -0.58 -0.16
C PHE A 229 -14.03 0.69 -0.58
N ILE A 230 -13.49 1.82 -0.11
CA ILE A 230 -13.82 3.17 -0.56
C ILE A 230 -12.53 3.98 -0.74
N PHE A 231 -12.62 5.04 -1.55
CA PHE A 231 -11.52 5.97 -1.81
C PHE A 231 -11.83 7.31 -1.17
N THR A 232 -11.24 7.56 0.00
CA THR A 232 -11.49 8.80 0.74
C THR A 232 -10.36 9.81 0.49
N PRO A 233 -10.69 11.11 0.34
CA PRO A 233 -9.75 12.15 0.74
C PRO A 233 -9.68 12.18 2.27
N ARG A 234 -8.50 12.50 2.84
CA ARG A 234 -8.42 12.97 4.23
C ARG A 234 -7.46 14.13 4.35
N ASP A 235 -7.84 15.10 5.16
CA ASP A 235 -7.00 16.25 5.48
C ASP A 235 -5.79 15.87 6.35
N ARG A 236 -5.84 14.72 7.03
CA ARG A 236 -4.86 14.27 8.05
C ARG A 236 -4.67 12.75 8.11
N ILE A 237 -3.43 12.30 8.28
CA ILE A 237 -3.04 10.89 8.56
C ILE A 237 -1.98 10.86 9.66
N SER A 238 -2.16 10.03 10.69
CA SER A 238 -1.12 9.69 11.66
C SER A 238 -0.28 8.50 11.16
N LEU A 239 1.04 8.65 11.12
CA LEU A 239 2.01 7.59 10.82
C LEU A 239 2.27 6.70 12.04
N GLN A 240 2.81 5.50 11.81
CA GLN A 240 3.24 4.58 12.87
C GLN A 240 4.39 5.10 13.75
N ASP A 241 5.03 6.21 13.38
CA ASP A 241 6.02 6.93 14.18
C ASP A 241 5.44 8.18 14.89
N GLY A 242 4.11 8.31 14.93
CA GLY A 242 3.39 9.39 15.61
C GLY A 242 3.32 10.72 14.85
N ARG A 243 4.03 10.87 13.72
CA ARG A 243 3.95 12.09 12.90
C ARG A 243 2.61 12.17 12.17
N VAL A 244 2.02 13.37 12.14
CA VAL A 244 0.79 13.64 11.38
C VAL A 244 1.16 14.30 10.03
N ILE A 245 0.76 13.68 8.92
CA ILE A 245 0.75 14.31 7.59
C ILE A 245 -0.55 15.11 7.48
N THR A 246 -0.49 16.34 6.95
CA THR A 246 -1.64 17.23 6.76
C THR A 246 -1.67 17.86 5.36
N GLY A 247 -2.83 17.89 4.70
CA GLY A 247 -3.03 18.49 3.37
C GLY A 247 -4.14 17.77 2.58
N ASP A 248 -4.31 18.09 1.29
CA ASP A 248 -5.24 17.37 0.40
C ASP A 248 -4.71 15.96 0.09
N ILE A 249 -4.84 15.01 1.03
CA ILE A 249 -4.36 13.64 0.84
C ILE A 249 -5.39 12.86 0.02
N GLU A 250 -5.37 13.09 -1.30
CA GLU A 250 -6.16 12.33 -2.27
C GLU A 250 -5.85 10.81 -2.18
N ASN A 251 -6.88 9.98 -2.41
CA ASN A 251 -6.75 8.54 -2.65
C ASN A 251 -6.20 7.72 -1.44
N MET A 252 -6.69 7.99 -0.22
CA MET A 252 -6.67 6.94 0.80
C MET A 252 -7.62 5.80 0.43
N ILE A 253 -7.24 4.59 0.79
CA ILE A 253 -8.06 3.38 0.63
C ILE A 253 -8.55 2.98 2.02
N GLY A 254 -9.86 3.04 2.22
CA GLY A 254 -10.53 2.68 3.48
C GLY A 254 -11.43 1.45 3.35
N LEU A 255 -11.65 0.74 4.46
CA LEU A 255 -12.65 -0.34 4.50
C LEU A 255 -14.05 0.23 4.75
N LYS A 256 -14.94 0.06 3.76
CA LYS A 256 -16.31 0.61 3.74
C LYS A 256 -17.12 0.33 5.01
N LYS A 257 -16.88 -0.80 5.69
CA LYS A 257 -17.57 -1.16 6.94
C LYS A 257 -17.29 -0.22 8.13
N TYR A 258 -16.35 0.70 8.02
CA TYR A 258 -16.03 1.71 9.05
C TYR A 258 -16.46 3.13 8.67
N PHE A 259 -17.15 3.34 7.54
CA PHE A 259 -17.48 4.67 7.04
C PHE A 259 -18.96 4.84 6.70
N PHE A 260 -19.49 6.00 7.06
CA PHE A 260 -20.83 6.47 6.72
C PHE A 260 -20.74 7.43 5.53
N HIS A 261 -21.47 7.14 4.46
CA HIS A 261 -21.56 8.00 3.28
C HIS A 261 -22.72 8.99 3.46
N THR A 262 -22.43 10.29 3.42
CA THR A 262 -23.41 11.36 3.64
C THR A 262 -24.17 11.73 2.37
N ALA A 263 -25.27 12.46 2.51
CA ALA A 263 -26.04 12.99 1.38
C ALA A 263 -25.31 14.08 0.58
N ASP A 264 -24.30 14.75 1.17
CA ASP A 264 -23.40 15.68 0.50
C ASP A 264 -22.11 15.01 -0.05
N GLY A 265 -22.06 13.66 -0.06
CA GLY A 265 -21.04 12.88 -0.75
C GLY A 265 -19.70 12.70 -0.01
N ARG A 266 -19.69 12.90 1.31
CA ARG A 266 -18.52 12.71 2.18
C ARG A 266 -18.56 11.32 2.85
N ASP A 267 -17.38 10.76 3.12
CA ASP A 267 -17.22 9.51 3.86
C ASP A 267 -16.69 9.79 5.28
N ILE A 268 -17.57 9.79 6.28
CA ILE A 268 -17.24 10.05 7.69
C ILE A 268 -16.92 8.73 8.40
N LEU A 269 -15.90 8.71 9.27
CA LEU A 269 -15.55 7.54 10.07
C LEU A 269 -16.65 7.23 11.11
N VAL A 270 -16.88 5.94 11.36
CA VAL A 270 -17.80 5.45 12.41
C VAL A 270 -16.99 4.72 13.47
N SER A 271 -17.09 5.18 14.72
CA SER A 271 -16.57 4.48 15.89
C SER A 271 -17.50 3.31 16.20
N ILE A 272 -17.05 2.07 16.03
CA ILE A 272 -17.87 0.86 16.21
C ILE A 272 -17.84 0.43 17.68
N GLN A 273 -19.01 0.35 18.32
CA GLN A 273 -19.13 0.02 19.75
C GLN A 273 -19.32 -1.47 20.02
N THR A 274 -19.74 -2.25 19.01
CA THR A 274 -20.15 -3.66 19.16
C THR A 274 -19.49 -4.53 18.10
N ASP A 275 -18.74 -5.54 18.54
CA ASP A 275 -18.16 -6.56 17.67
C ASP A 275 -19.16 -7.69 17.36
N GLU A 276 -18.84 -8.56 16.39
CA GLU A 276 -19.83 -9.22 15.53
C GLU A 276 -20.76 -10.29 16.18
N GLU A 277 -20.69 -10.55 17.48
CA GLU A 277 -21.42 -11.64 18.16
C GLU A 277 -22.87 -11.30 18.59
N PHE A 278 -23.22 -10.04 18.86
CA PHE A 278 -24.49 -9.69 19.53
C PHE A 278 -25.45 -8.84 18.69
N GLY A 279 -26.06 -9.46 17.67
CA GLY A 279 -27.40 -9.10 17.15
C GLY A 279 -27.57 -7.81 16.36
N GLY A 280 -26.69 -6.82 16.50
CA GLY A 280 -26.74 -5.54 15.78
C GLY A 280 -25.40 -4.82 15.83
N LYS A 281 -25.00 -4.23 14.70
CA LYS A 281 -23.79 -3.41 14.61
C LYS A 281 -24.13 -1.96 14.87
N TYR A 282 -23.78 -1.50 16.07
CA TYR A 282 -23.95 -0.12 16.53
C TYR A 282 -22.62 0.61 16.58
N GLY A 283 -22.67 1.92 16.34
CA GLY A 283 -21.52 2.82 16.43
C GLY A 283 -21.94 4.28 16.56
N TRP A 284 -20.97 5.17 16.37
CA TRP A 284 -21.13 6.62 16.51
C TRP A 284 -20.42 7.35 15.36
N CYS A 285 -21.08 8.35 14.78
CA CYS A 285 -20.49 9.19 13.73
C CYS A 285 -19.45 10.13 14.35
N THR A 286 -18.19 10.10 13.91
CA THR A 286 -17.11 10.88 14.56
C THR A 286 -17.19 12.40 14.34
N GLU A 287 -18.10 12.88 13.48
CA GLU A 287 -18.31 14.31 13.21
C GLU A 287 -19.42 14.90 14.10
N CYS A 288 -20.64 14.37 14.00
CA CYS A 288 -21.81 14.86 14.73
C CYS A 288 -22.02 14.18 16.10
N TRP A 289 -21.37 13.04 16.36
CA TRP A 289 -21.57 12.20 17.56
C TRP A 289 -22.98 11.60 17.69
N GLY A 290 -23.75 11.59 16.60
CA GLY A 290 -25.01 10.87 16.48
C GLY A 290 -24.81 9.34 16.45
N ARG A 291 -25.78 8.61 17.02
CA ARG A 291 -25.78 7.14 17.06
C ARG A 291 -26.03 6.55 15.67
N MET A 292 -25.23 5.55 15.32
CA MET A 292 -25.25 4.88 14.02
C MET A 292 -25.69 3.42 14.14
N VAL A 293 -26.42 2.95 13.14
CA VAL A 293 -26.84 1.54 12.97
C VAL A 293 -26.36 1.07 11.59
N TRP A 294 -25.77 -0.12 11.53
CA TRP A 294 -25.39 -0.76 10.26
C TRP A 294 -26.48 -1.73 9.78
N GLU A 295 -27.00 -1.47 8.59
CA GLU A 295 -27.98 -2.32 7.92
C GLU A 295 -27.35 -3.04 6.72
N LYS A 296 -27.58 -4.35 6.61
CA LYS A 296 -26.92 -5.24 5.63
C LYS A 296 -26.94 -4.74 4.17
N ASN A 297 -27.98 -4.01 3.78
CA ASN A 297 -28.21 -3.59 2.39
C ASN A 297 -27.89 -2.10 2.15
N ILE A 298 -27.75 -1.29 3.21
CA ILE A 298 -27.61 0.17 3.15
C ILE A 298 -26.24 0.63 3.66
N GLY A 299 -25.64 -0.13 4.59
CA GLY A 299 -24.44 0.27 5.32
C GLY A 299 -24.78 0.99 6.60
N TRP A 300 -23.92 1.91 7.04
CA TRP A 300 -24.20 2.79 8.17
C TRP A 300 -25.28 3.81 7.81
N ARG A 301 -26.21 4.05 8.75
CA ARG A 301 -27.07 5.23 8.81
C ARG A 301 -27.18 5.73 10.24
N HIS A 302 -27.64 6.96 10.42
CA HIS A 302 -28.08 7.41 11.75
C HIS A 302 -29.28 6.55 12.21
N ALA A 303 -29.35 6.31 13.52
CA ALA A 303 -30.60 5.93 14.15
C ALA A 303 -31.61 7.07 13.96
N ASN A 304 -32.87 6.73 13.71
CA ASN A 304 -33.96 7.68 13.88
C ASN A 304 -34.26 7.76 15.40
N ASP A 305 -35.05 8.75 15.83
CA ASP A 305 -35.35 9.04 17.25
C ASP A 305 -36.16 7.94 17.99
N GLU A 306 -36.33 6.76 17.40
CA GLU A 306 -37.05 5.57 17.92
C GLU A 306 -36.31 4.84 19.05
N CYS A 307 -35.32 5.49 19.68
CA CYS A 307 -34.53 4.96 20.80
C CYS A 307 -34.16 6.09 21.76
N GLU A 308 -35.04 6.39 22.72
CA GLU A 308 -34.73 7.23 23.89
C GLU A 308 -33.61 6.60 24.73
N ILE A 309 -32.37 6.97 24.45
CA ILE A 309 -31.18 6.71 25.26
C ILE A 309 -30.36 8.00 25.26
N GLU A 310 -29.90 8.42 26.44
CA GLU A 310 -29.23 9.70 26.68
C GLU A 310 -28.04 9.93 25.73
N GLU A 311 -27.92 11.16 25.20
CA GLU A 311 -26.74 11.58 24.44
C GLU A 311 -25.50 11.49 25.33
N VAL A 312 -24.52 10.65 24.96
CA VAL A 312 -23.27 10.52 25.71
C VAL A 312 -22.46 11.83 25.56
N PRO A 313 -22.20 12.60 26.64
CA PRO A 313 -21.54 13.90 26.52
C PRO A 313 -20.14 13.78 25.91
N LYS A 314 -19.70 14.81 25.18
CA LYS A 314 -18.39 14.80 24.48
C LYS A 314 -17.21 14.59 25.43
N GLU A 315 -17.33 15.05 26.67
CA GLU A 315 -16.36 14.87 27.74
C GLU A 315 -16.08 13.39 28.05
N PHE A 316 -17.05 12.50 27.83
CA PHE A 316 -16.91 11.07 28.08
C PHE A 316 -15.95 10.40 27.08
N TRP A 317 -15.91 10.87 25.83
CA TRP A 317 -15.06 10.31 24.77
C TRP A 317 -13.62 10.87 24.80
N ASN A 318 -13.39 12.02 25.45
CA ASN A 318 -12.04 12.50 25.74
C ASN A 318 -11.24 11.49 26.60
N PHE A 319 -11.91 10.63 27.39
CA PHE A 319 -11.26 9.52 28.10
C PHE A 319 -10.80 8.37 27.19
N THR A 320 -11.45 8.16 26.03
CA THR A 320 -10.94 7.18 25.04
C THR A 320 -9.71 7.70 24.28
N GLU A 321 -9.58 9.02 24.08
CA GLU A 321 -8.31 9.59 23.60
C GLU A 321 -7.17 9.46 24.62
N LEU A 322 -7.48 9.39 25.93
CA LEU A 322 -6.47 9.21 26.99
C LEU A 322 -5.83 7.82 27.03
N HIS A 323 -6.34 6.82 26.30
CA HIS A 323 -5.63 5.56 26.08
C HIS A 323 -4.48 5.64 25.06
N THR A 324 -4.22 6.81 24.45
CA THR A 324 -3.04 7.06 23.59
C THR A 324 -1.70 7.04 24.32
N HIS A 325 -1.67 6.86 25.65
CA HIS A 325 -0.45 6.92 26.49
C HIS A 325 -0.24 5.69 27.40
N ILE A 326 -0.49 4.47 26.91
CA ILE A 326 -0.03 3.23 27.57
C ILE A 326 0.72 2.29 26.59
N HIS A 327 2.07 2.39 26.65
CA HIS A 327 3.11 1.45 26.19
C HIS A 327 3.22 1.07 24.70
#